data_AF-A0A806XF92-F1
#
_entry.id   AF-A0A806XF92-F1
#
_cell.length_a   1.000
_cell.length_b   1.000
_cell.length_c   1.000
_cell.angle_alpha   90.00
_cell.angle_beta   90.00
_cell.angle_gamma   90.00
#
_symmetry.space_group_name_H-M   'P 1'
#
loop_
_entity.id
_entity.type
_entity.pdbx_description
1 polymer ?
#
loop_
_entity_poly.entity_id
_entity_poly.type
_entity_poly.pdbx_seq_one_letter_code
_entity_poly.pdbx_strand_id
1 'polypeptide(L)'
;MNCLIRIRQRYPGLAQSDKKLADFILAQPDKARHLSSQQLASEAGVSQSSVVKFAQKMGFKGFPALKLALSEALASNPNPHSMPVHNQIRGDDPLRLVGEKLIKDNIAAMHASLDVNSEDKLLESVTLLRNARRIIITGIGASGLVARNFSWKLMKIGFNAVAEQDMHALLATVQAMAQDDLLLAISYSGERREINLAADEALRVGGKILAITGFSPNALQQRASHCLYTIAEEQATRSAAISSTSAQMMLTDLLFMGLVQQDLENAPDRIRHSEALVKKLV
;
A
#
# COMPACT_ATOMS: atom_id res chain seq x y z
N MET A 1 -1.17 25.66 6.78
CA MET A 1 -1.32 26.48 8.00
C MET A 1 -2.47 25.93 8.82
N ASN A 2 -2.24 25.57 10.09
CA ASN A 2 -3.25 24.97 10.98
C ASN A 2 -4.53 25.84 11.02
N CYS A 3 -5.69 25.24 10.79
CA CYS A 3 -6.95 25.98 10.65
C CYS A 3 -7.33 26.77 11.92
N LEU A 4 -7.00 26.25 13.11
CA LEU A 4 -7.28 26.93 14.39
C LEU A 4 -6.40 28.17 14.55
N ILE A 5 -5.14 28.10 14.13
CA ILE A 5 -4.24 29.28 14.10
C ILE A 5 -4.79 30.34 13.15
N ARG A 6 -5.27 29.93 11.97
CA ARG A 6 -5.86 30.85 10.99
C ARG A 6 -7.10 31.56 11.53
N ILE A 7 -7.97 30.84 12.24
CA ILE A 7 -9.16 31.41 12.89
C ILE A 7 -8.75 32.42 13.97
N ARG A 8 -7.78 32.09 14.84
CA ARG A 8 -7.27 33.02 15.87
C ARG A 8 -6.69 34.30 15.28
N GLN A 9 -5.90 34.18 14.22
CA GLN A 9 -5.29 35.34 13.55
C GLN A 9 -6.32 36.29 12.92
N ARG A 10 -7.41 35.74 12.37
CA ARG A 10 -8.47 36.54 11.73
C ARG A 10 -9.52 37.03 12.70
N TYR A 11 -9.57 36.47 13.92
CA TYR A 11 -10.56 36.77 14.95
C TYR A 11 -10.81 38.27 15.20
N PRO A 12 -9.78 39.15 15.29
CA PRO A 12 -10.00 40.57 15.58
C PRO A 12 -10.87 41.28 14.53
N GLY A 13 -10.82 40.85 13.28
CA GLY A 13 -11.56 41.45 12.15
C GLY A 13 -12.91 40.79 11.86
N LEU A 14 -13.38 39.86 12.69
CA LEU A 14 -14.64 39.14 12.44
C LEU A 14 -15.87 39.97 12.85
N ALA A 15 -16.94 39.86 12.05
CA ALA A 15 -18.26 40.36 12.41
C ALA A 15 -18.86 39.53 13.56
N GLN A 16 -19.88 40.04 14.24
CA GLN A 16 -20.44 39.41 15.45
C GLN A 16 -20.93 37.96 15.23
N SER A 17 -21.54 37.67 14.08
CA SER A 17 -21.97 36.31 13.72
C SER A 17 -20.80 35.37 13.44
N ASP A 18 -19.72 35.88 12.84
CA ASP A 18 -18.50 35.12 12.57
C ASP A 18 -17.71 34.86 13.87
N LYS A 19 -17.73 35.81 14.84
CA LYS A 19 -17.12 35.63 16.16
C LYS A 19 -17.77 34.48 16.93
N LYS A 20 -19.10 34.40 16.96
CA LYS A 20 -19.81 33.28 17.61
C LYS A 20 -19.37 31.91 17.07
N LEU A 21 -19.18 31.81 15.76
CA LEU A 21 -18.68 30.58 15.12
C LEU A 21 -17.22 30.31 15.49
N ALA A 22 -16.36 31.33 15.43
CA ALA A 22 -14.97 31.22 15.83
C ALA A 22 -14.82 30.81 17.30
N ASP A 23 -15.61 31.40 18.20
CA ASP A 23 -15.63 31.10 19.63
C ASP A 23 -15.98 29.63 19.88
N PHE A 24 -17.06 29.14 19.27
CA PHE A 24 -17.45 27.74 19.40
C PHE A 24 -16.38 26.79 18.86
N ILE A 25 -15.85 27.06 17.67
CA ILE A 25 -14.83 26.21 17.03
C ILE A 25 -13.52 26.22 17.83
N LEU A 26 -13.12 27.37 18.40
CA LEU A 26 -11.89 27.49 19.19
C LEU A 26 -12.03 26.88 20.58
N ALA A 27 -13.21 26.96 21.20
CA ALA A 27 -13.48 26.39 22.52
C ALA A 27 -13.71 24.88 22.46
N GLN A 28 -14.41 24.39 21.42
CA GLN A 28 -14.80 22.97 21.30
C GLN A 28 -14.48 22.42 19.89
N PRO A 29 -13.20 22.44 19.46
CA PRO A 29 -12.82 22.04 18.10
C PRO A 29 -13.15 20.57 17.82
N ASP A 30 -13.02 19.68 18.81
CA ASP A 30 -13.35 18.26 18.66
C ASP A 30 -14.85 18.03 18.45
N LYS A 31 -15.71 18.70 19.24
CA LYS A 31 -17.17 18.66 19.02
C LYS A 31 -17.52 19.23 17.65
N ALA A 32 -16.96 20.39 17.29
CA ALA A 32 -17.23 21.07 16.03
C ALA A 32 -16.90 20.22 14.78
N ARG A 33 -15.85 19.38 14.81
CA ARG A 33 -15.52 18.48 13.70
C ARG A 33 -16.48 17.30 13.54
N HIS A 34 -17.47 17.12 14.41
CA HIS A 34 -18.49 16.08 14.27
C HIS A 34 -19.85 16.63 13.84
N LEU A 35 -20.13 17.91 14.08
CA LEU A 35 -21.42 18.54 13.76
C LEU A 35 -21.67 18.70 12.24
N SER A 36 -22.94 18.71 11.86
CA SER A 36 -23.40 19.23 10.57
C SER A 36 -23.38 20.76 10.55
N SER A 37 -23.49 21.38 9.38
CA SER A 37 -23.56 22.84 9.28
C SER A 37 -24.78 23.41 10.01
N GLN A 38 -25.89 22.67 10.05
CA GLN A 38 -27.10 23.06 10.76
C GLN A 38 -26.93 22.93 12.28
N GLN A 39 -26.30 21.87 12.75
CA GLN A 39 -26.04 21.66 14.18
C GLN A 39 -25.05 22.70 14.72
N LEU A 40 -23.97 22.97 13.98
CA LEU A 40 -23.01 24.01 14.36
C LEU A 40 -23.67 25.39 14.40
N ALA A 41 -24.56 25.68 13.45
CA ALA A 41 -25.33 26.92 13.44
C ALA A 41 -26.21 27.07 14.68
N SER A 42 -26.90 25.99 15.07
CA SER A 42 -27.72 25.93 16.29
C SER A 42 -26.88 26.17 17.55
N GLU A 43 -25.76 25.48 17.69
CA GLU A 43 -24.87 25.57 18.85
C GLU A 43 -24.20 26.95 18.96
N ALA A 44 -23.84 27.56 17.83
CA ALA A 44 -23.25 28.90 17.80
C ALA A 44 -24.29 30.03 17.78
N GLY A 45 -25.60 29.72 17.72
CA GLY A 45 -26.66 30.73 17.67
C GLY A 45 -26.61 31.62 16.42
N VAL A 46 -26.41 31.02 15.25
CA VAL A 46 -26.36 31.67 13.93
C VAL A 46 -27.16 30.89 12.89
N SER A 47 -27.28 31.42 11.66
CA SER A 47 -27.90 30.70 10.55
C SER A 47 -26.95 29.69 9.89
N GLN A 48 -27.48 28.62 9.30
CA GLN A 48 -26.69 27.64 8.54
C GLN A 48 -25.91 28.30 7.38
N SER A 49 -26.49 29.30 6.71
CA SER A 49 -25.80 30.06 5.67
C SER A 49 -24.60 30.85 6.21
N SER A 50 -24.64 31.29 7.47
CA SER A 50 -23.50 31.94 8.13
C SER A 50 -22.33 30.98 8.31
N VAL A 51 -22.59 29.70 8.63
CA VAL A 51 -21.54 28.67 8.76
C VAL A 51 -20.79 28.46 7.44
N VAL A 52 -21.52 28.38 6.33
CA VAL A 52 -20.92 28.19 5.00
C VAL A 52 -20.11 29.43 4.59
N LYS A 53 -20.66 30.63 4.78
CA LYS A 53 -19.96 31.89 4.49
C LYS A 53 -18.72 32.07 5.38
N PHE A 54 -18.79 31.70 6.66
CA PHE A 54 -17.64 31.72 7.55
C PHE A 54 -16.50 30.83 7.03
N ALA A 55 -16.81 29.59 6.63
CA ALA A 55 -15.81 28.68 6.06
C ALA A 55 -15.16 29.26 4.80
N GLN A 56 -15.94 29.88 3.91
CA GLN A 56 -15.43 30.56 2.72
C GLN A 56 -14.57 31.79 3.05
N LYS A 57 -14.99 32.63 4.01
CA LYS A 57 -14.20 33.76 4.53
C LYS A 57 -12.89 33.30 5.16
N MET A 58 -12.88 32.12 5.79
CA MET A 58 -11.67 31.48 6.29
C MET A 58 -10.84 30.80 5.18
N GLY A 59 -11.21 30.95 3.91
CA GLY A 59 -10.46 30.51 2.74
C GLY A 59 -10.61 29.02 2.43
N PHE A 60 -11.72 28.39 2.82
CA PHE A 60 -12.06 27.02 2.48
C PHE A 60 -13.16 26.98 1.40
N LYS A 61 -13.24 25.89 0.63
CA LYS A 61 -14.26 25.73 -0.43
C LYS A 61 -15.70 25.58 0.12
N GLY A 62 -15.86 25.50 1.44
CA GLY A 62 -17.14 25.37 2.12
C GLY A 62 -16.97 24.72 3.50
N PHE A 63 -18.08 24.49 4.21
CA PHE A 63 -18.05 23.88 5.54
C PHE A 63 -17.41 22.47 5.58
N PRO A 64 -17.63 21.56 4.60
CA PRO A 64 -16.95 20.27 4.59
C PRO A 64 -15.41 20.39 4.54
N ALA A 65 -14.89 21.34 3.77
CA ALA A 65 -13.44 21.60 3.70
C ALA A 65 -12.89 22.19 5.01
N LEU A 66 -13.65 23.05 5.69
CA LEU A 66 -13.29 23.52 7.04
C LEU A 66 -13.28 22.37 8.06
N LYS A 67 -14.27 21.46 8.00
CA LYS A 67 -14.38 20.29 8.90
C LYS A 67 -13.20 19.34 8.73
N LEU A 68 -12.77 19.08 7.50
CA LEU A 68 -11.57 18.31 7.20
C LEU A 68 -10.31 18.98 7.77
N ALA A 69 -10.13 20.28 7.50
CA ALA A 69 -8.99 21.03 8.01
C ALA A 69 -8.96 21.11 9.55
N LEU A 70 -10.13 21.06 10.21
CA LEU A 70 -10.27 20.97 11.67
C LEU A 70 -9.84 19.61 12.20
N SER A 71 -10.24 18.52 11.54
CA SER A 71 -9.77 17.17 11.85
C SER A 71 -8.25 17.04 11.71
N GLU A 72 -7.67 17.60 10.65
CA GLU A 72 -6.21 17.62 10.43
C GLU A 72 -5.48 18.45 11.50
N ALA A 73 -6.02 19.62 11.87
CA ALA A 73 -5.45 20.49 12.89
C ALA A 73 -5.42 19.84 14.28
N LEU A 74 -6.45 19.06 14.62
CA LEU A 74 -6.52 18.29 15.86
C LEU A 74 -5.62 17.06 15.82
N ALA A 75 -5.52 16.37 14.68
CA ALA A 75 -4.56 15.29 14.48
C ALA A 75 -3.09 15.76 14.59
N SER A 76 -2.84 17.04 14.29
CA SER A 76 -1.52 17.67 14.35
C SER A 76 -1.16 18.28 15.71
N ASN A 77 -2.08 18.25 16.69
CA ASN A 77 -1.83 18.63 18.09
C ASN A 77 -1.79 17.35 18.94
N PRO A 78 -0.71 16.55 18.84
CA PRO A 78 -0.66 15.26 19.50
C PRO A 78 -0.78 15.46 21.01
N ASN A 79 -1.64 14.65 21.63
CA ASN A 79 -1.50 14.37 23.06
C ASN A 79 -0.03 13.90 23.26
N PRO A 80 0.79 14.59 24.06
CA PRO A 80 2.19 14.24 24.25
C PRO A 80 2.39 12.84 24.86
N HIS A 81 1.32 12.24 25.41
CA HIS A 81 1.31 10.86 25.91
C HIS A 81 0.82 9.81 24.91
N SER A 82 0.38 10.22 23.72
CA SER A 82 -0.10 9.27 22.73
C SER A 82 1.07 8.56 22.03
N MET A 83 1.01 7.24 22.00
CA MET A 83 2.07 6.39 21.48
C MET A 83 1.88 6.13 19.99
N PRO A 84 2.95 6.21 19.17
CA PRO A 84 2.89 5.74 17.79
C PRO A 84 2.68 4.22 17.76
N VAL A 85 1.78 3.78 16.87
CA VAL A 85 1.45 2.37 16.66
C VAL A 85 2.04 1.88 15.35
N HIS A 86 1.93 2.68 14.28
CA HIS A 86 2.48 2.37 12.95
C HIS A 86 2.66 3.67 12.16
N ASN A 87 3.89 3.99 11.74
CA ASN A 87 4.20 5.23 11.02
C ASN A 87 3.57 6.47 11.71
N GLN A 88 2.66 7.17 11.02
CA GLN A 88 1.97 8.36 11.53
C GLN A 88 0.69 8.04 12.34
N ILE A 89 0.33 6.76 12.48
CA ILE A 89 -0.84 6.28 13.21
C ILE A 89 -0.51 6.23 14.71
N ARG A 90 -1.39 6.85 15.48
CA ARG A 90 -1.30 6.98 16.95
C ARG A 90 -2.37 6.14 17.63
N GLY A 91 -2.10 5.69 18.85
CA GLY A 91 -3.00 4.80 19.59
C GLY A 91 -4.36 5.40 19.97
N ASP A 92 -4.47 6.73 19.94
CA ASP A 92 -5.69 7.49 20.21
C ASP A 92 -6.34 8.09 18.95
N ASP A 93 -5.84 7.76 17.75
CA ASP A 93 -6.47 8.19 16.50
C ASP A 93 -7.89 7.58 16.38
N PRO A 94 -8.92 8.38 16.05
CA PRO A 94 -10.21 7.83 15.66
C PRO A 94 -10.09 6.90 14.46
N LEU A 95 -10.84 5.80 14.44
CA LEU A 95 -10.69 4.74 13.41
C LEU A 95 -10.78 5.26 11.96
N ARG A 96 -11.60 6.29 11.70
CA ARG A 96 -11.68 6.92 10.38
C ARG A 96 -10.35 7.56 9.96
N LEU A 97 -9.69 8.26 10.89
CA LEU A 97 -8.40 8.89 10.66
C LEU A 97 -7.30 7.83 10.48
N VAL A 98 -7.36 6.73 11.24
CA VAL A 98 -6.48 5.56 11.04
C VAL A 98 -6.60 5.06 9.59
N GLY A 99 -7.82 4.88 9.08
CA GLY A 99 -8.05 4.47 7.70
C GLY A 99 -7.50 5.46 6.66
N GLU A 100 -7.68 6.77 6.88
CA GLU A 100 -7.14 7.81 5.99
C GLU A 100 -5.60 7.81 5.97
N LYS A 101 -4.96 7.62 7.13
CA LYS A 101 -3.49 7.48 7.24
C LYS A 101 -2.99 6.22 6.55
N LEU A 102 -3.65 5.07 6.74
CA LEU A 102 -3.29 3.82 6.05
C LEU A 102 -3.38 3.94 4.53
N ILE A 103 -4.46 4.54 4.01
CA ILE A 103 -4.62 4.77 2.56
C ILE A 103 -3.46 5.63 2.04
N LYS A 104 -3.14 6.71 2.75
CA LYS A 104 -2.05 7.61 2.36
C LYS A 104 -0.70 6.88 2.32
N ASP A 105 -0.37 6.12 3.34
CA ASP A 105 0.91 5.39 3.44
C ASP A 105 1.01 4.32 2.34
N ASN A 106 -0.06 3.58 2.09
CA ASN A 106 -0.09 2.57 1.04
C ASN A 106 0.02 3.17 -0.36
N ILE A 107 -0.69 4.27 -0.65
CA ILE A 107 -0.58 4.98 -1.94
C ILE A 107 0.86 5.48 -2.15
N ALA A 108 1.47 6.05 -1.11
CA ALA A 108 2.86 6.53 -1.18
C ALA A 108 3.84 5.37 -1.47
N ALA A 109 3.69 4.23 -0.79
CA ALA A 109 4.52 3.05 -1.02
C ALA A 109 4.34 2.46 -2.44
N MET A 110 3.10 2.39 -2.94
CA MET A 110 2.81 1.92 -4.30
C MET A 110 3.46 2.82 -5.35
N HIS A 111 3.28 4.15 -5.26
CA HIS A 111 3.89 5.09 -6.20
C HIS A 111 5.41 5.04 -6.15
N ALA A 112 6.01 5.09 -4.96
CA ALA A 112 7.46 5.03 -4.84
C ALA A 112 8.05 3.71 -5.37
N SER A 113 7.33 2.60 -5.19
CA SER A 113 7.72 1.30 -5.76
C SER A 113 7.55 1.26 -7.28
N LEU A 114 6.54 1.91 -7.85
CA LEU A 114 6.40 2.04 -9.30
C LEU A 114 7.55 2.88 -9.88
N ASP A 115 7.77 4.07 -9.30
CA ASP A 115 8.71 5.07 -9.83
C ASP A 115 10.17 4.59 -9.82
N VAL A 116 10.56 3.77 -8.84
CA VAL A 116 11.92 3.23 -8.74
C VAL A 116 12.22 2.11 -9.75
N ASN A 117 11.18 1.47 -10.29
CA ASN A 117 11.30 0.40 -11.27
C ASN A 117 11.04 0.95 -12.67
N SER A 118 12.10 1.11 -13.47
CA SER A 118 11.96 1.60 -14.84
C SER A 118 11.13 0.66 -15.71
N GLU A 119 10.51 1.22 -16.75
CA GLU A 119 9.74 0.49 -17.76
C GLU A 119 10.51 -0.73 -18.30
N ASP A 120 11.78 -0.55 -18.67
CA ASP A 120 12.62 -1.62 -19.19
C ASP A 120 12.77 -2.79 -18.21
N LYS A 121 12.92 -2.51 -16.91
CA LYS A 121 13.03 -3.55 -15.88
C LYS A 121 11.70 -4.29 -15.71
N LEU A 122 10.58 -3.57 -15.79
CA LEU A 122 9.25 -4.16 -15.72
C LEU A 122 9.01 -5.08 -16.91
N LEU A 123 9.32 -4.62 -18.13
CA LEU A 123 9.21 -5.42 -19.35
C LEU A 123 10.10 -6.65 -19.31
N GLU A 124 11.36 -6.52 -18.89
CA GLU A 124 12.27 -7.67 -18.72
C GLU A 124 11.74 -8.68 -17.71
N SER A 125 11.14 -8.23 -16.61
CA SER A 125 10.50 -9.11 -15.62
C SER A 125 9.33 -9.90 -16.23
N VAL A 126 8.49 -9.24 -17.03
CA VAL A 126 7.39 -9.88 -17.77
C VAL A 126 7.95 -10.91 -18.76
N THR A 127 9.03 -10.60 -19.48
CA THR A 127 9.70 -11.53 -20.40
C THR A 127 10.28 -12.75 -19.68
N LEU A 128 10.92 -12.56 -18.52
CA LEU A 128 11.42 -13.66 -17.69
C LEU A 128 10.29 -14.60 -17.26
N LEU A 129 9.18 -14.05 -16.77
CA LEU A 129 8.00 -14.82 -16.39
C LEU A 129 7.39 -15.56 -17.58
N ARG A 130 7.25 -14.88 -18.73
CA ARG A 130 6.63 -15.44 -19.94
C ARG A 130 7.41 -16.64 -20.49
N ASN A 131 8.73 -16.56 -20.47
CA ASN A 131 9.60 -17.57 -21.07
C ASN A 131 9.95 -18.71 -20.12
N ALA A 132 9.57 -18.61 -18.84
CA ALA A 132 9.86 -19.64 -17.85
C ALA A 132 9.01 -20.90 -18.10
N ARG A 133 9.66 -22.06 -18.14
CA ARG A 133 9.00 -23.36 -18.21
C ARG A 133 8.19 -23.66 -16.94
N ARG A 134 8.76 -23.32 -15.79
CA ARG A 134 8.15 -23.39 -14.46
C ARG A 134 8.54 -22.16 -13.67
N ILE A 135 7.60 -21.61 -12.91
CA ILE A 135 7.81 -20.46 -12.04
C ILE A 135 7.64 -20.92 -10.59
N ILE A 136 8.74 -20.95 -9.84
CA ILE A 136 8.74 -21.25 -8.41
C ILE A 136 8.73 -19.92 -7.68
N ILE A 137 7.67 -19.66 -6.92
CA ILE A 137 7.47 -18.39 -6.22
C ILE A 137 7.62 -18.64 -4.73
N THR A 138 8.38 -17.81 -4.04
CA THR A 138 8.55 -17.96 -2.58
C THR A 138 8.63 -16.62 -1.88
N GLY A 139 8.34 -16.66 -0.59
CA GLY A 139 8.36 -15.53 0.34
C GLY A 139 7.94 -16.03 1.72
N ILE A 140 8.40 -15.34 2.78
CA ILE A 140 8.11 -15.71 4.17
C ILE A 140 7.13 -14.71 4.78
N GLY A 141 6.15 -15.20 5.54
CA GLY A 141 5.18 -14.35 6.23
C GLY A 141 4.32 -13.56 5.24
N ALA A 142 4.27 -12.24 5.39
CA ALA A 142 3.44 -11.39 4.53
C ALA A 142 3.83 -11.45 3.04
N SER A 143 5.13 -11.51 2.72
CA SER A 143 5.59 -11.72 1.34
C SER A 143 5.20 -13.11 0.79
N GLY A 144 5.01 -14.10 1.66
CA GLY A 144 4.47 -15.40 1.29
C GLY A 144 3.00 -15.35 0.85
N LEU A 145 2.20 -14.45 1.44
CA LEU A 145 0.82 -14.21 0.99
C LEU A 145 0.78 -13.58 -0.41
N VAL A 146 1.72 -12.66 -0.70
CA VAL A 146 1.90 -12.10 -2.05
C VAL A 146 2.27 -13.21 -3.04
N ALA A 147 3.25 -14.04 -2.69
CA ALA A 147 3.70 -15.16 -3.53
C ALA A 147 2.54 -16.10 -3.89
N ARG A 148 1.71 -16.48 -2.91
CA ARG A 148 0.54 -17.33 -3.12
C ARG A 148 -0.51 -16.69 -4.02
N ASN A 149 -0.83 -15.42 -3.79
CA ASN A 149 -1.78 -14.69 -4.63
C ASN A 149 -1.30 -14.64 -6.08
N PHE A 150 -0.03 -14.28 -6.30
CA PHE A 150 0.52 -14.16 -7.64
C PHE A 150 0.60 -15.52 -8.36
N SER A 151 1.04 -16.58 -7.67
CA SER A 151 1.00 -17.96 -8.22
C SER A 151 -0.40 -18.34 -8.67
N TRP A 152 -1.42 -18.06 -7.87
CA TRP A 152 -2.81 -18.33 -8.23
C TRP A 152 -3.25 -17.57 -9.50
N LYS A 153 -2.91 -16.28 -9.61
CA LYS A 153 -3.20 -15.47 -10.80
C LYS A 153 -2.52 -16.01 -12.05
N LEU A 154 -1.24 -16.39 -11.95
CA LEU A 154 -0.48 -16.98 -13.06
C LEU A 154 -1.10 -18.30 -13.55
N MET A 155 -1.55 -19.16 -12.63
CA MET A 155 -2.26 -20.39 -13.00
C MET A 155 -3.55 -20.12 -13.77
N LYS A 156 -4.31 -19.06 -13.44
CA LYS A 156 -5.55 -18.70 -14.19
C LYS A 156 -5.29 -18.34 -15.65
N ILE A 157 -4.08 -17.91 -15.99
CA ILE A 157 -3.66 -17.61 -17.38
C ILE A 157 -2.73 -18.68 -17.95
N GLY A 158 -2.67 -19.87 -17.33
CA GLY A 158 -2.04 -21.07 -17.90
C GLY A 158 -0.53 -21.22 -17.67
N PHE A 159 0.07 -20.42 -16.78
CA PHE A 159 1.47 -20.62 -16.39
C PHE A 159 1.60 -21.75 -15.36
N ASN A 160 2.67 -22.54 -15.48
CA ASN A 160 3.08 -23.50 -14.48
C ASN A 160 3.77 -22.79 -13.30
N ALA A 161 2.97 -22.19 -12.42
CA ALA A 161 3.44 -21.41 -11.29
C ALA A 161 3.06 -22.07 -9.97
N VAL A 162 4.05 -22.28 -9.09
CA VAL A 162 3.85 -22.85 -7.75
C VAL A 162 4.39 -21.89 -6.69
N ALA A 163 3.59 -21.62 -5.66
CA ALA A 163 4.06 -20.92 -4.47
C ALA A 163 4.51 -21.94 -3.42
N GLU A 164 5.80 -21.97 -3.11
CA GLU A 164 6.35 -22.81 -2.04
C GLU A 164 6.62 -21.96 -0.78
N GLN A 165 6.10 -22.43 0.34
CA GLN A 165 6.09 -21.74 1.63
C GLN A 165 6.80 -22.53 2.72
N ASP A 166 6.97 -23.84 2.54
CA ASP A 166 7.81 -24.67 3.39
C ASP A 166 9.27 -24.54 2.93
N MET A 167 10.14 -24.10 3.84
CA MET A 167 11.54 -23.80 3.49
C MET A 167 12.35 -25.06 3.18
N HIS A 168 12.00 -26.21 3.76
CA HIS A 168 12.65 -27.47 3.42
C HIS A 168 12.20 -27.96 2.04
N ALA A 169 10.90 -27.88 1.76
CA ALA A 169 10.36 -28.21 0.45
C ALA A 169 10.87 -27.25 -0.64
N LEU A 170 11.09 -25.97 -0.31
CA LEU A 170 11.68 -24.99 -1.20
C LEU A 170 13.08 -25.43 -1.64
N LEU A 171 13.95 -25.81 -0.70
CA LEU A 171 15.32 -26.26 -1.02
C LEU A 171 15.32 -27.49 -1.91
N ALA A 172 14.46 -28.47 -1.64
CA ALA A 172 14.29 -29.64 -2.52
C ALA A 172 13.75 -29.24 -3.90
N THR A 173 12.85 -28.25 -3.96
CA THR A 173 12.26 -27.75 -5.21
C THR A 173 13.30 -27.04 -6.08
N VAL A 174 14.13 -26.16 -5.49
CA VAL A 174 15.15 -25.43 -6.26
C VAL A 174 16.32 -26.32 -6.67
N GLN A 175 16.65 -27.34 -5.88
CA GLN A 175 17.63 -28.37 -6.27
C GLN A 175 17.20 -29.13 -7.54
N ALA A 176 15.89 -29.27 -7.74
CA ALA A 176 15.29 -29.94 -8.90
C ALA A 176 14.94 -28.99 -10.07
N MET A 177 15.36 -27.72 -10.01
CA MET A 177 15.16 -26.77 -11.11
C MET A 177 16.00 -27.13 -12.33
N ALA A 178 15.47 -26.78 -13.51
CA ALA A 178 16.19 -26.74 -14.77
C ALA A 178 16.57 -25.30 -15.15
N GLN A 179 17.45 -25.16 -16.14
CA GLN A 179 17.93 -23.86 -16.64
C GLN A 179 16.79 -22.94 -17.16
N ASP A 180 15.71 -23.52 -17.67
CA ASP A 180 14.55 -22.80 -18.17
C ASP A 180 13.49 -22.50 -17.09
N ASP A 181 13.75 -22.89 -15.84
CA ASP A 181 12.89 -22.56 -14.71
C ASP A 181 13.28 -21.21 -14.09
N LEU A 182 12.32 -20.55 -13.47
CA LEU A 182 12.48 -19.25 -12.82
C LEU A 182 12.15 -19.37 -11.34
N LEU A 183 13.06 -18.90 -10.49
CA LEU A 183 12.78 -18.60 -9.09
C LEU A 183 12.36 -17.13 -8.97
N LEU A 184 11.13 -16.89 -8.53
CA LEU A 184 10.64 -15.58 -8.11
C LEU A 184 10.68 -15.49 -6.58
N ALA A 185 11.66 -14.77 -6.05
CA ALA A 185 11.85 -14.57 -4.61
C ALA A 185 11.29 -13.22 -4.17
N ILE A 186 10.29 -13.23 -3.28
CA ILE A 186 9.69 -12.02 -2.70
C ILE A 186 10.16 -11.91 -1.25
N SER A 187 11.01 -10.92 -0.98
CA SER A 187 11.59 -10.71 0.35
C SER A 187 11.92 -9.25 0.55
N TYR A 188 11.10 -8.52 1.32
CA TYR A 188 11.30 -7.08 1.51
C TYR A 188 12.68 -6.74 2.11
N SER A 189 13.17 -7.50 3.11
CA SER A 189 14.50 -7.24 3.65
C SER A 189 15.63 -7.75 2.74
N GLY A 190 15.38 -8.76 1.92
CA GLY A 190 16.41 -9.46 1.15
C GLY A 190 17.44 -10.25 1.97
N GLU A 191 17.26 -10.33 3.30
CA GLU A 191 18.23 -10.91 4.24
C GLU A 191 17.80 -12.28 4.81
N ARG A 192 16.63 -12.80 4.41
CA ARG A 192 16.14 -14.10 4.90
C ARG A 192 17.06 -15.22 4.45
N ARG A 193 17.71 -15.88 5.41
CA ARG A 193 18.71 -16.94 5.16
C ARG A 193 18.16 -18.03 4.25
N GLU A 194 16.95 -18.49 4.51
CA GLU A 194 16.29 -19.56 3.77
C GLU A 194 16.06 -19.20 2.31
N ILE A 195 15.61 -17.96 2.04
CA ILE A 195 15.41 -17.44 0.69
C ILE A 195 16.76 -17.28 -0.03
N ASN A 196 17.78 -16.77 0.67
CA ASN A 196 19.12 -16.61 0.09
C ASN A 196 19.79 -17.95 -0.22
N LEU A 197 19.60 -18.97 0.63
CA LEU A 197 20.05 -20.35 0.35
C LEU A 197 19.34 -20.93 -0.87
N ALA A 198 18.03 -20.71 -1.01
CA ALA A 198 17.29 -21.16 -2.18
C ALA A 198 17.76 -20.45 -3.47
N ALA A 199 18.07 -19.16 -3.38
CA ALA A 199 18.65 -18.40 -4.48
C ALA A 199 20.06 -18.90 -4.86
N ASP A 200 20.92 -19.20 -3.87
CA ASP A 200 22.24 -19.79 -4.14
C ASP A 200 22.13 -21.14 -4.88
N GLU A 201 21.19 -22.00 -4.46
CA GLU A 201 20.96 -23.28 -5.11
C GLU A 201 20.37 -23.13 -6.52
N ALA A 202 19.46 -22.17 -6.72
CA ALA A 202 18.92 -21.86 -8.05
C ALA A 202 20.02 -21.37 -9.02
N LEU A 203 20.98 -20.56 -8.55
CA LEU A 203 22.15 -20.17 -9.33
C LEU A 203 23.04 -21.38 -9.67
N ARG A 204 23.26 -22.28 -8.69
CA ARG A 204 24.11 -23.47 -8.87
C ARG A 204 23.62 -24.38 -10.00
N VAL A 205 22.30 -24.48 -10.19
CA VAL A 205 21.67 -25.28 -11.26
C VAL A 205 21.47 -24.51 -12.57
N GLY A 206 21.89 -23.24 -12.62
CA GLY A 206 21.80 -22.38 -13.80
C GLY A 206 20.41 -21.77 -14.04
N GLY A 207 19.51 -21.84 -13.07
CA GLY A 207 18.19 -21.22 -13.13
C GLY A 207 18.28 -19.69 -13.04
N LYS A 208 17.24 -19.01 -13.52
CA LYS A 208 17.13 -17.55 -13.39
C LYS A 208 16.43 -17.17 -12.10
N ILE A 209 16.78 -16.00 -11.57
CA ILE A 209 16.19 -15.48 -10.33
C ILE A 209 15.66 -14.07 -10.59
N LEU A 210 14.35 -13.90 -10.40
CA LEU A 210 13.70 -12.61 -10.31
C LEU A 210 13.44 -12.30 -8.83
N ALA A 211 13.97 -11.20 -8.32
CA ALA A 211 13.74 -10.79 -6.94
C ALA A 211 12.78 -9.59 -6.87
N ILE A 212 11.81 -9.64 -5.96
CA ILE A 212 11.04 -8.47 -5.50
C ILE A 212 11.51 -8.19 -4.06
N THR A 213 12.36 -7.17 -3.89
CA THR A 213 13.10 -6.92 -2.64
C THR A 213 13.16 -5.43 -2.29
N GLY A 214 13.70 -5.08 -1.12
CA GLY A 214 13.96 -3.69 -0.75
C GLY A 214 15.05 -3.05 -1.61
N PHE A 215 14.98 -1.74 -1.80
CA PHE A 215 15.92 -0.99 -2.64
C PHE A 215 17.33 -0.85 -2.06
N SER A 216 17.46 -0.84 -0.73
CA SER A 216 18.78 -0.78 -0.07
C SER A 216 19.55 -2.08 -0.32
N PRO A 217 20.89 -2.03 -0.55
CA PRO A 217 21.71 -3.21 -0.81
C PRO A 217 21.43 -4.34 0.17
N ASN A 218 21.19 -5.54 -0.35
CA ASN A 218 20.89 -6.73 0.44
C ASN A 218 21.39 -8.00 -0.24
N ALA A 219 21.46 -9.10 0.53
CA ALA A 219 22.01 -10.37 0.08
C ALA A 219 21.25 -10.98 -1.13
N LEU A 220 19.92 -10.79 -1.20
CA LEU A 220 19.12 -11.32 -2.31
C LEU A 220 19.41 -10.60 -3.62
N GLN A 221 19.62 -9.28 -3.60
CA GLN A 221 19.96 -8.50 -4.80
C GLN A 221 21.22 -9.03 -5.49
N GLN A 222 22.22 -9.44 -4.70
CA GLN A 222 23.50 -9.92 -5.23
C GLN A 222 23.40 -11.29 -5.93
N ARG A 223 22.32 -12.03 -5.69
CA ARG A 223 22.04 -13.35 -6.27
C ARG A 223 21.07 -13.30 -7.44
N ALA A 224 20.25 -12.26 -7.51
CA ALA A 224 19.19 -12.17 -8.48
C ALA A 224 19.73 -11.87 -9.88
N SER A 225 19.21 -12.58 -10.89
CA SER A 225 19.45 -12.23 -12.30
C SER A 225 18.79 -10.90 -12.65
N HIS A 226 17.66 -10.60 -12.01
CA HIS A 226 16.93 -9.35 -12.17
C HIS A 226 16.22 -8.93 -10.87
N CYS A 227 16.14 -7.63 -10.60
CA CYS A 227 15.52 -7.09 -9.39
C CYS A 227 14.44 -6.06 -9.72
N LEU A 228 13.29 -6.23 -9.07
CA LEU A 228 12.31 -5.18 -8.84
C LEU A 228 12.33 -4.77 -7.37
N TYR A 229 12.11 -3.48 -7.12
CA TYR A 229 12.24 -2.89 -5.80
C TYR A 229 10.91 -2.48 -5.20
N THR A 230 10.73 -2.81 -3.93
CA THR A 230 9.64 -2.33 -3.08
C THR A 230 10.16 -1.20 -2.20
N ILE A 231 9.51 -0.04 -2.26
CA ILE A 231 9.72 1.10 -1.36
C ILE A 231 8.53 1.19 -0.42
N ALA A 232 8.80 1.08 0.88
CA ALA A 232 7.80 1.28 1.93
C ALA A 232 8.49 1.75 3.20
N GLU A 233 7.79 2.54 4.02
CA GLU A 233 8.24 2.89 5.36
C GLU A 233 7.77 1.82 6.34
N GLU A 234 8.67 0.93 6.73
CA GLU A 234 8.41 -0.16 7.66
C GLU A 234 9.24 0.07 8.93
N GLN A 235 8.68 0.75 9.93
CA GLN A 235 9.37 0.89 11.21
C GLN A 235 9.52 -0.47 11.90
N ALA A 236 10.76 -0.85 12.19
CA ALA A 236 11.21 -2.21 12.50
C ALA A 236 10.54 -2.90 13.71
N THR A 237 9.83 -2.18 14.56
CA THR A 237 9.40 -2.71 15.86
C THR A 237 7.94 -3.18 15.92
N ARG A 238 7.07 -2.82 14.96
CA ARG A 238 5.61 -3.07 15.10
C ARG A 238 4.82 -3.29 13.81
N SER A 239 5.45 -3.31 12.64
CA SER A 239 4.70 -3.37 11.40
C SER A 239 4.35 -4.81 10.99
N ALA A 240 3.06 -5.06 10.75
CA ALA A 240 2.56 -6.28 10.09
C ALA A 240 2.86 -6.29 8.57
N ALA A 241 3.91 -5.59 8.14
CA ALA A 241 4.31 -5.40 6.74
C ALA A 241 3.17 -4.83 5.87
N ILE A 242 2.44 -3.82 6.35
CA ILE A 242 1.20 -3.36 5.69
C ILE A 242 1.49 -2.70 4.34
N SER A 243 2.36 -1.69 4.33
CA SER A 243 2.61 -0.89 3.13
C SER A 243 3.51 -1.62 2.14
N SER A 244 4.53 -2.34 2.62
CA SER A 244 5.36 -3.20 1.77
C SER A 244 4.55 -4.30 1.08
N THR A 245 3.64 -4.98 1.79
CA THR A 245 2.76 -6.00 1.19
C THR A 245 1.84 -5.37 0.14
N SER A 246 1.27 -4.20 0.42
CA SER A 246 0.40 -3.51 -0.54
C SER A 246 1.14 -3.13 -1.83
N ALA A 247 2.37 -2.61 -1.70
CA ALA A 247 3.22 -2.30 -2.85
C ALA A 247 3.66 -3.56 -3.61
N GLN A 248 4.01 -4.64 -2.91
CA GLN A 248 4.35 -5.93 -3.54
C GLN A 248 3.18 -6.53 -4.30
N MET A 249 1.96 -6.51 -3.72
CA MET A 249 0.73 -6.93 -4.40
C MET A 249 0.50 -6.11 -5.68
N MET A 250 0.65 -4.79 -5.61
CA MET A 250 0.54 -3.91 -6.77
C MET A 250 1.57 -4.27 -7.85
N LEU A 251 2.83 -4.53 -7.48
CA LEU A 251 3.88 -4.91 -8.44
C LEU A 251 3.55 -6.25 -9.11
N THR A 252 3.11 -7.25 -8.34
CA THR A 252 2.70 -8.53 -8.93
C THR A 252 1.47 -8.40 -9.82
N ASP A 253 0.55 -7.49 -9.50
CA ASP A 253 -0.63 -7.22 -10.33
C ASP A 253 -0.25 -6.51 -11.64
N LEU A 254 0.73 -5.62 -11.59
CA LEU A 254 1.32 -5.01 -12.77
C LEU A 254 1.98 -6.05 -13.68
N LEU A 255 2.79 -6.95 -13.13
CA LEU A 255 3.41 -8.04 -13.90
C LEU A 255 2.36 -8.99 -14.50
N PHE A 256 1.31 -9.32 -13.74
CA PHE A 256 0.18 -10.10 -14.24
C PHE A 256 -0.49 -9.41 -15.42
N MET A 257 -0.80 -8.11 -15.31
CA MET A 257 -1.42 -7.36 -16.39
C MET A 257 -0.49 -7.25 -17.61
N GLY A 258 0.81 -7.10 -17.41
CA GLY A 258 1.81 -7.13 -18.48
C GLY A 258 1.80 -8.47 -19.24
N LEU A 259 1.68 -9.60 -18.54
CA LEU A 259 1.54 -10.92 -19.16
C LEU A 259 0.25 -11.04 -19.96
N VAL A 260 -0.87 -10.54 -19.44
CA VAL A 260 -2.17 -10.52 -20.14
C VAL A 260 -2.11 -9.66 -21.40
N GLN A 261 -1.48 -8.48 -21.34
CA GLN A 261 -1.30 -7.61 -22.50
C GLN A 261 -0.47 -8.25 -23.62
N GLN A 262 0.42 -9.18 -23.27
CA GLN A 262 1.25 -9.92 -24.19
C GLN A 262 0.59 -11.17 -24.80
N ASP A 263 -0.61 -11.54 -24.33
CA ASP A 263 -1.40 -12.70 -24.77
C ASP A 263 -2.92 -12.37 -24.76
N LEU A 264 -3.29 -11.29 -25.43
CA LEU A 264 -4.68 -10.79 -25.45
C LEU A 264 -5.69 -11.78 -26.04
N GLU A 265 -5.24 -12.68 -26.91
CA GLU A 265 -6.09 -13.66 -27.57
C GLU A 265 -6.47 -14.81 -26.63
N ASN A 266 -5.52 -15.35 -25.86
CA ASN A 266 -5.75 -16.57 -25.08
C ASN A 266 -6.00 -16.29 -23.59
N ALA A 267 -5.42 -15.23 -23.01
CA ALA A 267 -5.51 -14.99 -21.58
C ALA A 267 -6.95 -14.82 -21.06
N PRO A 268 -7.85 -14.05 -21.73
CA PRO A 268 -9.24 -13.94 -21.30
C PRO A 268 -9.99 -15.28 -21.30
N ASP A 269 -9.72 -16.13 -22.31
CA ASP A 269 -10.34 -17.44 -22.43
C ASP A 269 -9.88 -18.40 -21.33
N ARG A 270 -8.59 -18.38 -21.00
CA ARG A 270 -8.04 -19.17 -19.88
C ARG A 270 -8.66 -18.77 -18.55
N ILE A 271 -8.82 -17.46 -18.30
CA ILE A 271 -9.48 -16.95 -17.08
C ILE A 271 -10.93 -17.43 -17.01
N ARG A 272 -11.69 -17.27 -18.10
CA ARG A 272 -13.09 -17.73 -18.18
C ARG A 272 -13.21 -19.24 -17.97
N HIS A 273 -12.31 -20.02 -18.58
CA HIS A 273 -12.29 -21.46 -18.43
C HIS A 273 -11.98 -21.89 -17.00
N SER A 274 -10.97 -21.27 -16.36
CA SER A 274 -10.64 -21.49 -14.95
C SER A 274 -11.85 -21.23 -14.03
N GLU A 275 -12.57 -20.13 -14.25
CA GLU A 275 -13.79 -19.81 -13.49
C GLU A 275 -14.92 -20.81 -13.72
N ALA A 276 -15.09 -21.27 -14.95
CA ALA A 276 -16.09 -22.28 -15.28
C ALA A 276 -15.79 -23.63 -14.60
N LEU A 277 -14.52 -24.02 -14.46
CA LEU A 277 -14.13 -25.22 -13.72
C LEU A 277 -14.45 -25.10 -12.23
N VAL A 278 -14.14 -23.97 -11.60
CA VAL A 278 -14.43 -23.74 -10.18
C VAL A 278 -15.93 -23.76 -9.90
N LYS A 279 -16.76 -23.21 -10.80
CA LYS A 279 -18.22 -23.24 -10.68
C LYS A 279 -18.82 -24.66 -10.65
N LYS A 280 -18.10 -25.68 -11.14
CA LYS A 280 -18.55 -27.08 -11.09
C LYS A 280 -18.37 -27.75 -9.71
N LEU A 281 -17.70 -27.07 -8.77
CA LEU A 281 -17.48 -27.58 -7.41
C LEU A 281 -18.65 -27.31 -6.46
N VAL A 282 -19.63 -26.51 -6.89
CA VAL A 282 -20.84 -26.11 -6.14
C VAL A 282 -22.06 -26.65 -6.86
#